data_AF-A0A7C1CBX3-F1
#
_entry.id   AF-A0A7C1CBX3-F1
#
_cell.length_a   1.000
_cell.length_b   1.000
_cell.length_c   1.000
_cell.angle_alpha   90.00
_cell.angle_beta   90.00
_cell.angle_gamma   90.00
#
_symmetry.space_group_name_H-M   'P 1'
#
loop_
_entity.id
_entity.type
_entity.pdbx_description
1 polymer ?
#
loop_
_entity_poly.entity_id
_entity_poly.type
_entity_poly.pdbx_seq_one_letter_code
_entity_poly.pdbx_strand_id
1 'polypeptide(L)'
;MESMKKRKGVIALLAVALLSLAVMERYRSTAELRVLYAGENVYAMFLVTARYSCARKTDFQDSVKKIENFTFPLSINHSLIDDYEDFGITEGKKYCSYVIFTNIGTSASFELNYTYRLIGFRNDIGTGRITRIYLVEAQQKFKLPQYNYVIVLDVNLTPNCENILNGDGTIEIPLGTSCVLRDKWGTEILIPGGG
;
A
#
# COMPACT_ATOMS: atom_id res chain seq x y z
N MET A 1 3.06 7.45 31.42
CA MET A 1 4.47 7.07 31.69
C MET A 1 5.15 6.36 30.51
N GLU A 2 4.42 5.59 29.69
CA GLU A 2 4.90 4.95 28.44
C GLU A 2 5.40 5.93 27.37
N SER A 3 4.72 7.06 27.18
CA SER A 3 5.12 8.11 26.23
C SER A 3 6.54 8.65 26.50
N MET A 4 6.90 8.82 27.77
CA MET A 4 8.26 9.22 28.17
C MET A 4 9.31 8.15 27.88
N LYS A 5 8.97 6.86 28.04
CA LYS A 5 9.89 5.76 27.70
C LYS A 5 10.12 5.65 26.19
N LYS A 6 9.06 5.83 25.38
CA LYS A 6 9.17 5.92 23.91
C LYS A 6 10.06 7.09 23.47
N ARG A 7 9.90 8.27 24.08
CA ARG A 7 10.76 9.45 23.80
C ARG A 7 12.24 9.22 24.17
N LYS A 8 12.51 8.55 25.31
CA LYS A 8 13.90 8.20 25.71
C LYS A 8 14.54 7.19 24.76
N GLY A 9 13.78 6.22 24.25
CA GLY A 9 14.27 5.28 23.23
C GLY A 9 14.62 5.94 21.90
N VAL A 10 13.80 6.90 21.45
CA VAL A 10 14.06 7.70 20.24
C VAL A 10 15.32 8.57 20.39
N ILE A 11 15.53 9.19 21.55
CA ILE A 11 16.72 10.00 21.84
C ILE A 11 17.99 9.12 21.86
N ALA A 12 17.92 7.91 22.44
CA ALA A 12 19.04 6.98 22.43
C ALA A 12 19.40 6.51 21.01
N LEU A 13 18.40 6.22 20.17
CA LEU A 13 18.60 5.85 18.76
C LEU A 13 19.21 7.00 17.95
N LEU A 14 18.73 8.23 18.15
CA LEU A 14 19.30 9.44 17.54
C LEU A 14 20.75 9.65 17.97
N ALA A 15 21.07 9.45 19.24
CA ALA A 15 22.44 9.56 19.75
C ALA A 15 23.38 8.52 19.13
N VAL A 16 22.92 7.27 18.99
CA VAL A 16 23.68 6.20 18.32
C VAL A 16 23.88 6.54 16.85
N ALA A 17 22.86 7.03 16.15
CA ALA A 17 22.98 7.45 14.74
C ALA A 17 23.98 8.60 14.55
N LEU A 18 23.92 9.62 15.40
CA LEU A 18 24.84 10.78 15.35
C LEU A 18 26.28 10.38 15.71
N LEU A 19 26.48 9.51 16.70
CA LEU A 19 27.80 8.95 17.03
C LEU A 19 28.35 8.11 15.88
N SER A 20 27.49 7.34 15.21
CA SER A 20 27.89 6.51 14.06
C SER A 20 28.33 7.39 12.88
N LEU A 21 27.59 8.47 12.60
CA LEU A 21 27.95 9.47 11.58
C LEU A 21 29.25 10.20 11.93
N ALA A 22 29.46 10.59 13.20
CA ALA A 22 30.68 11.28 13.63
C ALA A 22 31.93 10.38 13.54
N VAL A 23 31.79 9.09 13.87
CA VAL A 23 32.84 8.09 13.70
C VAL A 23 33.14 7.89 12.21
N MET A 24 32.11 7.79 11.36
CA MET A 24 32.29 7.66 9.91
C MET A 24 33.04 8.85 9.30
N GLU A 25 32.73 10.08 9.69
CA GLU A 25 33.44 11.27 9.17
C GLU A 25 34.90 11.31 9.65
N ARG A 26 35.16 10.93 10.91
CA ARG A 26 36.50 10.92 11.49
C ARG A 26 37.43 9.88 10.86
N TYR A 27 36.91 8.73 10.45
CA TYR A 27 37.71 7.62 9.88
C TYR A 27 37.60 7.51 8.35
N ARG A 28 37.01 8.53 7.69
CA ARG A 28 36.78 8.59 6.24
C ARG A 28 38.03 8.35 5.37
N SER A 29 39.22 8.65 5.88
CA SER A 29 40.50 8.51 5.16
C SER A 29 41.29 7.23 5.49
N THR A 30 40.88 6.47 6.50
CA THR A 30 41.67 5.35 7.06
C THR A 30 41.00 3.99 6.98
N ALA A 31 39.69 3.96 6.69
CA ALA A 31 38.97 2.73 6.46
C ALA A 31 38.10 2.88 5.21
N GLU A 32 38.08 1.85 4.34
CA GLU A 32 36.98 1.63 3.41
C GLU A 32 35.70 1.34 4.21
N LEU A 33 35.16 2.35 4.89
CA LEU A 33 33.83 2.31 5.48
C LEU A 33 32.84 2.46 4.34
N ARG A 34 32.59 1.36 3.62
CA ARG A 34 31.39 1.26 2.79
C ARG A 34 30.20 1.33 3.73
N VAL A 35 29.35 2.35 3.55
CA VAL A 35 27.97 2.28 4.02
C VAL A 35 27.32 1.14 3.24
N LEU A 36 27.39 -0.07 3.81
CA LEU A 36 26.94 -1.31 3.18
C LEU A 36 25.41 -1.36 3.01
N TYR A 37 24.67 -0.44 3.63
CA TYR A 37 23.22 -0.50 3.67
C TYR A 37 22.57 0.88 3.70
N ALA A 38 21.91 1.25 2.60
CA ALA A 38 20.74 2.10 2.70
C ALA A 38 19.61 1.26 3.32
N GLY A 39 19.00 1.80 4.37
CA GLY A 39 18.21 1.03 5.31
C GLY A 39 16.77 0.77 4.88
N GLU A 40 15.94 0.60 5.90
CA GLU A 40 14.49 0.50 5.83
C GLU A 40 13.85 1.63 5.00
N ASN A 41 14.42 2.83 5.05
CA ASN A 41 13.92 4.01 4.35
C ASN A 41 13.89 3.84 2.82
N VAL A 42 14.94 3.26 2.23
CA VAL A 42 15.00 3.10 0.76
C VAL A 42 14.05 2.00 0.29
N TYR A 43 13.94 0.90 1.05
CA TYR A 43 12.91 -0.11 0.78
C TYR A 43 11.50 0.45 0.93
N ALA A 44 11.24 1.27 1.96
CA ALA A 44 9.95 1.93 2.12
C ALA A 44 9.66 2.85 0.92
N MET A 45 10.64 3.59 0.40
CA MET A 45 10.48 4.39 -0.81
C MET A 45 10.12 3.53 -2.02
N PHE A 46 10.82 2.42 -2.26
CA PHE A 46 10.46 1.49 -3.34
C PHE A 46 9.04 0.93 -3.20
N LEU A 47 8.63 0.53 -2.00
CA LEU A 47 7.28 0.01 -1.75
C LEU A 47 6.19 1.08 -1.89
N VAL A 48 6.46 2.33 -1.47
CA VAL A 48 5.55 3.46 -1.69
C VAL A 48 5.43 3.78 -3.17
N THR A 49 6.53 3.71 -3.93
CA THR A 49 6.53 3.86 -5.39
C THR A 49 5.76 2.73 -6.08
N ALA A 50 5.90 1.49 -5.63
CA ALA A 50 5.11 0.36 -6.13
C ALA A 50 3.62 0.57 -5.91
N ARG A 51 3.22 0.98 -4.70
CA ARG A 51 1.83 1.35 -4.41
C ARG A 51 1.33 2.48 -5.30
N TYR A 52 2.15 3.51 -5.51
CA TYR A 52 1.81 4.62 -6.39
C TYR A 52 1.58 4.15 -7.83
N SER A 53 2.44 3.27 -8.34
CA SER A 53 2.29 2.66 -9.66
C SER A 53 0.99 1.86 -9.78
N CYS A 54 0.62 1.05 -8.78
CA CYS A 54 -0.68 0.37 -8.76
C CYS A 54 -1.86 1.35 -8.82
N ALA A 55 -1.80 2.44 -8.04
CA ALA A 55 -2.89 3.40 -7.95
C ALA A 55 -3.06 4.21 -9.24
N ARG A 56 -1.96 4.54 -9.92
CA ARG A 56 -1.95 5.43 -11.09
C ARG A 56 -1.83 4.71 -12.42
N LYS A 57 -1.66 3.38 -12.43
CA LYS A 57 -1.36 2.57 -13.62
C LYS A 57 -0.16 3.13 -14.39
N THR A 58 0.85 3.63 -13.66
CA THR A 58 2.08 4.19 -14.25
C THR A 58 3.19 3.16 -14.23
N ASP A 59 4.05 3.19 -15.24
CA ASP A 59 5.23 2.34 -15.28
C ASP A 59 6.08 2.51 -14.00
N PHE A 60 6.43 1.37 -13.40
CA PHE A 60 7.14 1.35 -12.13
C PHE A 60 8.58 1.82 -12.28
N GLN A 61 9.27 1.44 -13.35
CA GLN A 61 10.66 1.83 -13.58
C GLN A 61 10.75 3.35 -13.81
N ASP A 62 9.82 3.94 -14.55
CA ASP A 62 9.75 5.39 -14.73
C ASP A 62 9.43 6.14 -13.44
N SER A 63 8.67 5.53 -12.53
CA SER A 63 8.38 6.10 -11.22
C SER A 63 9.60 6.02 -10.28
N VAL A 64 10.38 4.95 -10.38
CA VAL A 64 11.64 4.77 -9.61
C VAL A 64 12.72 5.74 -10.05
N LYS A 65 12.87 6.02 -11.36
CA LYS A 65 13.82 7.02 -11.87
C LYS A 65 13.64 8.39 -11.20
N LYS A 66 12.41 8.78 -10.88
CA LYS A 66 12.13 10.07 -10.21
C LYS A 66 12.67 10.14 -8.78
N ILE A 67 12.94 9.01 -8.15
CA ILE A 67 13.44 8.91 -6.78
C ILE A 67 14.85 8.33 -6.67
N GLU A 68 15.49 7.98 -7.79
CA GLU A 68 16.74 7.21 -7.83
C GLU A 68 17.87 7.85 -7.01
N ASN A 69 17.99 9.18 -7.07
CA ASN A 69 18.99 9.97 -6.34
C ASN A 69 18.87 9.84 -4.81
N PHE A 70 17.69 9.51 -4.31
CA PHE A 70 17.44 9.32 -2.86
C PHE A 70 17.63 7.87 -2.42
N THR A 71 17.81 6.94 -3.37
CA THR A 71 17.88 5.50 -3.11
C THR A 71 19.32 4.96 -3.10
N PHE A 72 20.29 5.73 -3.60
CA PHE A 72 21.70 5.36 -3.60
C PHE A 72 22.23 5.01 -2.19
N PRO A 73 23.05 3.95 -2.02
CA PRO A 73 23.62 3.07 -3.04
C PRO A 73 22.75 1.86 -3.42
N LEU A 74 21.53 1.74 -2.87
CA LEU A 74 20.60 0.67 -3.23
C LEU A 74 19.95 0.98 -4.57
N SER A 75 20.02 0.02 -5.49
CA SER A 75 19.33 0.09 -6.77
C SER A 75 18.50 -1.16 -7.00
N ILE A 76 17.47 -1.02 -7.82
CA ILE A 76 16.66 -2.16 -8.26
C ILE A 76 17.47 -2.94 -9.29
N ASN A 77 17.64 -4.24 -9.06
CA ASN A 77 18.21 -5.18 -10.03
C ASN A 77 17.11 -5.65 -11.00
N HIS A 78 16.01 -6.16 -10.45
CA HIS A 78 14.81 -6.52 -11.21
C HIS A 78 13.56 -6.49 -10.32
N SER A 79 12.38 -6.56 -10.93
CA SER A 79 11.11 -6.61 -10.23
C SER A 79 10.16 -7.63 -10.88
N LEU A 80 9.43 -8.38 -10.06
CA LEU A 80 8.27 -9.17 -10.49
C LEU A 80 7.02 -8.35 -10.21
N ILE A 81 6.15 -8.25 -11.21
CA ILE A 81 4.94 -7.43 -11.16
C ILE A 81 3.78 -8.32 -11.59
N ASP A 82 2.73 -8.32 -10.78
CA ASP A 82 1.45 -8.97 -11.10
C ASP A 82 0.33 -7.94 -10.89
N ASP A 83 -0.49 -7.73 -11.91
CA ASP A 83 -1.58 -6.76 -11.90
C ASP A 83 -2.78 -7.37 -12.61
N TYR A 84 -3.89 -7.46 -11.88
CA TYR A 84 -5.13 -8.03 -12.37
C TYR A 84 -6.32 -7.28 -11.77
N GLU A 85 -7.27 -6.97 -12.64
CA GLU A 85 -8.49 -6.27 -12.27
C GLU A 85 -9.67 -6.93 -12.98
N ASP A 86 -10.68 -7.32 -12.20
CA ASP A 86 -11.95 -7.84 -12.69
C ASP A 86 -13.10 -7.20 -11.90
N PHE A 87 -14.20 -6.96 -12.61
CA PHE A 87 -15.37 -6.26 -12.10
C PHE A 87 -16.63 -6.88 -12.71
N GLY A 88 -17.38 -7.60 -11.88
CA GLY A 88 -18.68 -8.16 -12.19
C GLY A 88 -19.78 -7.57 -11.31
N ILE A 89 -21.03 -7.85 -11.66
CA ILE A 89 -22.17 -7.36 -10.87
C ILE A 89 -22.19 -8.00 -9.48
N THR A 90 -21.79 -9.26 -9.37
CA THR A 90 -21.84 -10.05 -8.13
C THR A 90 -20.54 -9.98 -7.33
N GLU A 91 -19.40 -9.82 -7.99
CA GLU A 91 -18.10 -9.74 -7.34
C GLU A 91 -17.09 -9.04 -8.22
N GLY A 92 -16.03 -8.53 -7.61
CA GLY A 92 -14.90 -7.97 -8.33
C GLY A 92 -13.67 -7.95 -7.45
N LYS A 93 -12.52 -7.89 -8.11
CA LYS A 93 -11.22 -7.94 -7.47
C LYS A 93 -10.25 -7.02 -8.19
N LYS A 94 -9.49 -6.26 -7.42
CA LYS A 94 -8.31 -5.55 -7.87
C LYS A 94 -7.11 -6.05 -7.09
N TYR A 95 -6.18 -6.65 -7.80
CA TYR A 95 -4.95 -7.20 -7.27
C TYR A 95 -3.77 -6.54 -7.94
N CYS A 96 -2.81 -6.09 -7.14
CA CYS A 96 -1.56 -5.53 -7.66
C CYS A 96 -0.42 -5.88 -6.70
N SER A 97 0.63 -6.50 -7.22
CA SER A 97 1.73 -7.03 -6.42
C SER A 97 3.07 -6.74 -7.06
N TYR A 98 4.02 -6.37 -6.22
CA TYR A 98 5.39 -6.07 -6.59
C TYR A 98 6.33 -6.84 -5.68
N VAL A 99 7.29 -7.55 -6.27
CA VAL A 99 8.46 -8.09 -5.57
C VAL A 99 9.69 -7.44 -6.18
N ILE A 100 10.41 -6.66 -5.37
CA ILE A 100 11.49 -5.77 -5.82
C ILE A 100 12.80 -6.36 -5.31
N PHE A 101 13.66 -6.80 -6.23
CA PHE A 101 14.98 -7.33 -5.92
C PHE A 101 16.02 -6.24 -6.11
N THR A 102 16.85 -6.03 -5.11
CA THR A 102 17.90 -5.01 -5.13
C THR A 102 19.25 -5.58 -5.59
N ASN A 103 20.19 -4.70 -5.92
CA ASN A 103 21.57 -5.03 -6.29
C ASN A 103 22.35 -5.81 -5.21
N ILE A 104 21.90 -5.81 -3.96
CA ILE A 104 22.51 -6.57 -2.86
C ILE A 104 21.84 -7.94 -2.61
N GLY A 105 20.89 -8.35 -3.45
CA GLY A 105 20.26 -9.67 -3.41
C GLY A 105 19.09 -9.83 -2.44
N THR A 106 18.71 -8.77 -1.71
CA THR A 106 17.52 -8.76 -0.85
C THR A 106 16.29 -8.24 -1.59
N SER A 107 15.12 -8.70 -1.15
CA SER A 107 13.83 -8.30 -1.73
C SER A 107 12.91 -7.62 -0.72
N ALA A 108 12.08 -6.73 -1.24
CA ALA A 108 10.91 -6.18 -0.56
C ALA A 108 9.67 -6.46 -1.40
N SER A 109 8.51 -6.59 -0.76
CA SER A 109 7.25 -6.78 -1.49
C SER A 109 6.12 -5.87 -1.03
N PHE A 110 5.30 -5.49 -2.00
CA PHE A 110 4.05 -4.78 -1.82
C PHE A 110 2.94 -5.61 -2.45
N GLU A 111 1.80 -5.71 -1.77
CA GLU A 111 0.59 -6.32 -2.32
C GLU A 111 -0.61 -5.44 -1.98
N LEU A 112 -1.50 -5.26 -2.96
CA LEU A 112 -2.81 -4.67 -2.82
C LEU A 112 -3.84 -5.71 -3.23
N ASN A 113 -4.86 -5.91 -2.40
CA ASN A 113 -5.97 -6.80 -2.70
C ASN A 113 -7.28 -6.18 -2.24
N TYR A 114 -8.04 -5.64 -3.18
CA TYR A 114 -9.37 -5.06 -2.95
C TYR A 114 -10.41 -5.97 -3.58
N THR A 115 -11.44 -6.30 -2.83
CA THR A 115 -12.52 -7.16 -3.29
C THR A 115 -13.86 -6.61 -2.85
N TYR A 116 -14.88 -6.91 -3.64
CA TYR A 116 -16.26 -6.78 -3.21
C TYR A 116 -17.04 -8.03 -3.61
N ARG A 117 -18.08 -8.35 -2.83
CA ARG A 117 -18.99 -9.45 -3.11
C ARG A 117 -20.41 -9.05 -2.74
N LEU A 118 -21.36 -9.32 -3.63
CA LEU A 118 -22.78 -9.17 -3.40
C LEU A 118 -23.23 -10.21 -2.37
N ILE A 119 -23.79 -9.74 -1.26
CA ILE A 119 -24.26 -10.59 -0.16
C ILE A 119 -25.79 -10.57 -0.01
N GLY A 120 -26.49 -9.66 -0.70
CA GLY A 120 -27.94 -9.66 -0.69
C GLY A 120 -28.55 -8.44 -1.39
N PHE A 121 -29.88 -8.36 -1.28
CA PHE A 121 -30.68 -7.24 -1.74
C PHE A 121 -31.57 -6.75 -0.60
N ARG A 122 -31.85 -5.46 -0.56
CA ARG A 122 -32.85 -4.87 0.35
C ARG A 122 -33.86 -4.07 -0.47
N ASN A 123 -35.12 -4.17 -0.08
CA ASN A 123 -36.18 -3.34 -0.60
C ASN A 123 -36.55 -2.29 0.45
N ASP A 124 -36.47 -1.01 0.09
CA ASP A 124 -36.93 0.07 0.93
C ASP A 124 -38.47 0.14 0.89
N ILE A 125 -39.10 -0.14 2.03
CA ILE A 125 -40.55 -0.24 2.20
C ILE A 125 -41.25 1.09 1.87
N GLY A 126 -40.56 2.23 2.03
CA GLY A 126 -41.14 3.56 1.76
C GLY A 126 -41.08 3.99 0.30
N THR A 127 -40.03 3.60 -0.42
CA THR A 127 -39.76 4.08 -1.80
C THR A 127 -39.91 3.00 -2.87
N GLY A 128 -40.00 1.73 -2.47
CA GLY A 128 -39.99 0.57 -3.38
C GLY A 128 -38.64 0.35 -4.07
N ARG A 129 -37.59 1.05 -3.63
CA ARG A 129 -36.26 1.01 -4.24
C ARG A 129 -35.50 -0.23 -3.77
N ILE A 130 -34.93 -0.95 -4.73
CA ILE A 130 -34.09 -2.11 -4.46
C ILE A 130 -32.62 -1.66 -4.41
N THR A 131 -31.95 -1.96 -3.29
CA THR A 131 -30.51 -1.80 -3.11
C THR A 131 -29.81 -3.15 -3.09
N ARG A 132 -28.60 -3.18 -3.63
CA ARG A 132 -27.66 -4.31 -3.59
C ARG A 132 -26.72 -4.11 -2.42
N ILE A 133 -26.54 -5.13 -1.59
CA ILE A 133 -25.66 -5.08 -0.43
C ILE A 133 -24.37 -5.80 -0.79
N TYR A 134 -23.24 -5.10 -0.69
CA TYR A 134 -21.91 -5.64 -0.94
C TYR A 134 -21.10 -5.69 0.35
N LEU A 135 -20.40 -6.80 0.57
CA LEU A 135 -19.29 -6.88 1.50
C LEU A 135 -18.03 -6.41 0.76
N VAL A 136 -17.29 -5.49 1.36
CA VAL A 136 -16.06 -4.93 0.78
C VAL A 136 -14.89 -5.25 1.69
N GLU A 137 -13.84 -5.85 1.12
CA GLU A 137 -12.59 -6.14 1.84
C GLU A 137 -11.43 -5.53 1.07
N ALA A 138 -10.64 -4.69 1.73
CA ALA A 138 -9.53 -3.99 1.09
C ALA A 138 -8.32 -3.97 2.00
N GLN A 139 -7.22 -4.56 1.52
CA GLN A 139 -5.98 -4.68 2.26
C GLN A 139 -4.77 -4.29 1.41
N GLN A 140 -3.77 -3.72 2.08
CA GLN A 140 -2.44 -3.53 1.55
C GLN A 140 -1.42 -4.22 2.46
N LYS A 141 -0.46 -4.92 1.89
CA LYS A 141 0.61 -5.62 2.61
C LYS A 141 1.97 -5.09 2.19
N PHE A 142 2.85 -4.90 3.16
CA PHE A 142 4.21 -4.43 2.97
C PHE A 142 5.18 -5.38 3.67
N LYS A 143 6.17 -5.88 2.94
CA LYS A 143 7.25 -6.70 3.46
C LYS A 143 8.57 -6.02 3.18
N LEU A 144 9.26 -5.65 4.25
CA LEU A 144 10.63 -5.17 4.19
C LEU A 144 11.59 -6.30 4.57
N PRO A 145 12.78 -6.38 3.96
CA PRO A 145 13.74 -7.46 4.20
C PRO A 145 14.28 -7.50 5.64
N GLN A 146 14.29 -6.35 6.33
CA GLN A 146 14.77 -6.23 7.71
C GLN A 146 13.81 -6.87 8.72
N TYR A 147 12.55 -7.12 8.31
CA TYR A 147 11.51 -7.62 9.19
C TYR A 147 11.20 -9.08 8.88
N ASN A 148 10.99 -9.88 9.91
CA ASN A 148 10.48 -11.26 9.77
C ASN A 148 8.95 -11.31 9.63
N TYR A 149 8.24 -10.20 9.87
CA TYR A 149 6.78 -10.08 9.72
C TYR A 149 6.37 -9.32 8.45
N VAL A 150 5.08 -9.32 8.14
CA VAL A 150 4.44 -8.53 7.07
C VAL A 150 3.58 -7.46 7.74
N ILE A 151 3.66 -6.22 7.29
CA ILE A 151 2.77 -5.14 7.74
C ILE A 151 1.49 -5.23 6.91
N VAL A 152 0.36 -5.48 7.57
CA VAL A 152 -0.96 -5.52 6.94
C VAL A 152 -1.70 -4.24 7.32
N LEU A 153 -2.23 -3.54 6.32
CA LEU A 153 -3.06 -2.35 6.47
C LEU A 153 -4.45 -2.65 5.90
N ASP A 154 -5.46 -2.63 6.76
CA ASP A 154 -6.85 -2.58 6.32
C ASP A 154 -7.15 -1.18 5.79
N VAL A 155 -7.74 -1.11 4.60
CA VAL A 155 -7.98 0.12 3.86
C VAL A 155 -9.47 0.37 3.77
N ASN A 156 -9.88 1.56 4.21
CA ASN A 156 -11.25 2.01 3.98
C ASN A 156 -11.36 2.56 2.55
N LEU A 157 -12.27 1.98 1.76
CA LEU A 157 -12.61 2.50 0.44
C LEU A 157 -13.83 3.42 0.55
N THR A 158 -13.67 4.67 0.14
CA THR A 158 -14.74 5.65 0.13
C THR A 158 -15.54 5.49 -1.17
N PRO A 159 -16.86 5.26 -1.09
CA PRO A 159 -17.70 5.18 -2.28
C PRO A 159 -17.93 6.55 -2.92
N ASN A 160 -17.86 6.59 -4.24
CA ASN A 160 -18.18 7.75 -5.07
C ASN A 160 -19.44 7.45 -5.90
N CYS A 161 -20.57 7.31 -5.21
CA CYS A 161 -21.88 7.05 -5.79
C CYS A 161 -22.96 7.34 -4.73
N GLU A 162 -24.23 7.26 -5.11
CA GLU A 162 -25.30 7.16 -4.12
C GLU A 162 -25.21 5.81 -3.39
N ASN A 163 -25.09 5.84 -2.08
CA ASN A 163 -24.89 4.64 -1.26
C ASN A 163 -25.35 4.84 0.19
N ILE A 164 -25.48 3.72 0.90
CA ILE A 164 -25.60 3.67 2.35
C ILE A 164 -24.46 2.82 2.90
N LEU A 165 -23.64 3.39 3.78
CA LEU A 165 -22.58 2.66 4.49
C LEU A 165 -23.11 2.14 5.82
N ASN A 166 -23.03 0.83 6.00
CA ASN A 166 -23.41 0.18 7.25
C ASN A 166 -22.19 0.07 8.17
N GLY A 167 -22.42 0.07 9.49
CA GLY A 167 -21.36 -0.05 10.50
C GLY A 167 -20.68 -1.42 10.56
N ASP A 168 -21.16 -2.40 9.78
CA ASP A 168 -20.65 -3.76 9.68
C ASP A 168 -19.66 -3.95 8.50
N GLY A 169 -19.30 -2.87 7.80
CA GLY A 169 -18.41 -2.93 6.64
C GLY A 169 -19.11 -3.25 5.32
N THR A 170 -20.44 -3.33 5.32
CA THR A 170 -21.22 -3.50 4.10
C THR A 170 -21.61 -2.16 3.49
N ILE A 171 -21.73 -2.13 2.16
CA ILE A 171 -22.21 -0.98 1.41
C ILE A 171 -23.46 -1.36 0.63
N GLU A 172 -24.48 -0.50 0.69
CA GLU A 172 -25.69 -0.65 -0.10
C GLU A 172 -25.66 0.31 -1.28
N ILE A 173 -25.83 -0.23 -2.48
CA ILE A 173 -25.82 0.53 -3.73
C ILE A 173 -27.14 0.26 -4.46
N PRO A 174 -27.89 1.30 -4.84
CA PRO A 174 -29.09 1.15 -5.65
C PRO A 174 -28.89 0.32 -6.94
N LEU A 175 -29.91 -0.41 -7.37
CA LEU A 175 -29.93 -1.00 -8.72
C LEU A 175 -29.78 0.09 -9.80
N GLY A 176 -29.08 -0.23 -10.88
CA GLY A 176 -28.82 0.70 -11.98
C GLY A 176 -27.71 1.73 -11.71
N THR A 177 -27.23 1.85 -10.47
CA THR A 177 -26.19 2.83 -10.08
C THR A 177 -24.83 2.15 -10.00
N SER A 178 -23.89 2.54 -10.89
CA SER A 178 -22.50 2.12 -10.74
C SER A 178 -21.83 2.85 -9.58
N CYS A 179 -20.88 2.20 -8.92
CA CYS A 179 -20.15 2.79 -7.81
C CYS A 179 -18.65 2.58 -7.93
N VAL A 180 -17.88 3.66 -7.84
CA VAL A 180 -16.42 3.59 -7.74
C VAL A 180 -16.05 3.68 -6.27
N LEU A 181 -15.37 2.67 -5.74
CA LEU A 181 -14.81 2.68 -4.39
C LEU A 181 -13.35 3.11 -4.49
N ARG A 182 -12.96 4.19 -3.79
CA ARG A 182 -11.62 4.79 -3.88
C ARG A 182 -10.93 4.84 -2.52
N ASP A 183 -9.66 4.45 -2.46
CA ASP A 183 -8.84 4.65 -1.26
C ASP A 183 -8.28 6.08 -1.16
N LYS A 184 -7.71 6.44 0.01
CA LYS A 184 -7.07 7.75 0.20
C LYS A 184 -5.83 8.01 -0.68
N TRP A 185 -5.31 6.99 -1.34
CA TRP A 185 -4.11 7.03 -2.18
C TRP A 185 -4.46 7.11 -3.68
N GLY A 186 -5.74 7.06 -4.04
CA GLY A 186 -6.24 7.16 -5.40
C GLY A 186 -6.43 5.81 -6.11
N THR A 187 -6.28 4.67 -5.44
CA THR A 187 -6.62 3.36 -6.02
C THR A 187 -8.13 3.17 -6.02
N GLU A 188 -8.66 2.68 -7.14
CA GLU A 188 -10.10 2.54 -7.35
C GLU A 188 -10.49 1.11 -7.73
N ILE A 189 -11.68 0.69 -7.33
CA ILE A 189 -12.36 -0.52 -7.82
C ILE A 189 -13.81 -0.17 -8.18
N LEU A 190 -14.31 -0.69 -9.31
CA LEU A 190 -15.64 -0.41 -9.83
C LEU A 190 -16.61 -1.55 -9.47
N ILE A 191 -17.77 -1.18 -8.90
CA ILE A 191 -18.97 -1.99 -8.81
C ILE A 191 -19.91 -1.57 -9.95
N PRO A 192 -20.14 -2.41 -10.97
CA PRO A 192 -21.05 -2.12 -12.08
C PRO A 192 -22.49 -1.84 -11.60
N GLY A 193 -23.27 -1.10 -12.39
CA GLY A 193 -24.62 -0.68 -11.98
C GLY A 193 -25.64 -1.80 -11.85
N GLY A 194 -25.50 -2.89 -12.63
CA GLY A 194 -26.51 -3.95 -12.72
C GLY A 194 -27.85 -3.46 -13.29
N GLY A 195 -28.48 -4.28 -14.11
CA GLY A 195 -29.83 -4.02 -14.65
C GLY A 195 -30.88 -4.76 -13.84
#